data_AF-A0A139DIA8-F1
#
_entry.id   AF-A0A139DIA8-F1
#
_cell.length_a   1.000
_cell.length_b   1.000
_cell.length_c   1.000
_cell.angle_alpha   90.00
_cell.angle_beta   90.00
_cell.angle_gamma   90.00
#
_symmetry.space_group_name_H-M   'P 1'
#
loop_
_entity.id
_entity.type
_entity.pdbx_description
1 polymer ?
#
loop_
_entity_poly.entity_id
_entity_poly.type
_entity_poly.pdbx_seq_one_letter_code
_entity_poly.pdbx_strand_id
1 'polypeptide(L)'
;MTLRLGDTAPNFEQQSSEGKINFYEYLGDSWGVLFSHPADFTPVCTTELGLTAKLKDEFDKRNVKVLALSVDDVGSHERWIEDINETQGTSVNFPILADSDRKVSDLYGMIHPNANDTLTVRSVFVIDPAKKVRL
;
A
#
# COMPACT_ATOMS: atom_id res chain seq x y z
N MET A 1 10.53 -7.90 13.45
CA MET A 1 10.04 -7.42 14.77
C MET A 1 8.62 -6.92 14.52
N THR A 2 7.60 -7.40 15.23
CA THR A 2 6.21 -7.00 14.93
C THR A 2 5.93 -5.58 15.42
N LEU A 3 5.48 -4.70 14.52
CA LEU A 3 5.06 -3.33 14.85
C LEU A 3 3.86 -3.34 15.81
N ARG A 4 3.84 -2.38 16.73
CA ARG A 4 2.77 -2.18 17.71
C ARG A 4 2.22 -0.77 17.63
N LEU A 5 1.01 -0.59 18.16
CA LEU A 5 0.40 0.73 18.28
C LEU A 5 1.31 1.67 19.10
N GLY A 6 1.54 2.88 18.58
CA GLY A 6 2.43 3.86 19.18
C GLY A 6 3.89 3.79 18.72
N ASP A 7 4.30 2.70 18.06
CA ASP A 7 5.63 2.62 17.46
C ASP A 7 5.77 3.62 16.32
N THR A 8 7.00 4.07 16.09
CA THR A 8 7.32 4.86 14.89
C THR A 8 7.29 3.92 13.68
N ALA A 9 6.46 4.24 12.68
CA ALA A 9 6.36 3.52 11.42
C ALA A 9 7.73 3.53 10.70
N PRO A 10 8.30 2.38 10.30
CA PRO A 10 9.59 2.34 9.63
C PRO A 10 9.60 3.17 8.36
N ASN A 11 10.56 4.09 8.22
CA ASN A 11 10.76 4.79 6.96
C ASN A 11 11.43 3.85 5.94
N PHE A 12 11.11 4.05 4.66
CA PHE A 12 11.68 3.28 3.56
C PHE A 12 11.78 4.11 2.29
N GLU A 13 12.57 3.58 1.36
CA GLU A 13 12.54 3.97 -0.04
C GLU A 13 12.23 2.72 -0.87
N GLN A 14 11.25 2.82 -1.76
CA GLN A 14 10.79 1.73 -2.62
C GLN A 14 10.34 2.24 -4.00
N GLN A 15 10.47 1.40 -5.03
CA GLN A 15 9.87 1.67 -6.34
C GLN A 15 8.35 1.51 -6.29
N SER A 16 7.63 2.23 -7.15
CA SER A 16 6.17 2.18 -7.24
C SER A 16 5.70 2.48 -8.65
N SER A 17 4.40 2.30 -8.89
CA SER A 17 3.71 2.72 -10.12
C SER A 17 3.80 4.23 -10.42
N GLU A 18 4.18 5.07 -9.44
CA GLU A 18 4.36 6.52 -9.62
C GLU A 18 5.85 6.94 -9.47
N GLY A 19 6.77 5.99 -9.61
CA GLY A 19 8.21 6.19 -9.44
C GLY A 19 8.70 5.88 -8.02
N LYS A 20 9.93 6.29 -7.70
CA LYS A 20 10.55 6.00 -6.41
C LYS A 20 9.93 6.85 -5.30
N ILE A 21 9.45 6.19 -4.24
CA ILE A 21 8.84 6.81 -3.08
C ILE A 21 9.78 6.73 -1.88
N ASN A 22 10.02 7.87 -1.22
CA ASN A 22 10.47 7.91 0.18
C ASN A 22 9.23 8.10 1.07
N PHE A 23 8.98 7.17 1.98
CA PHE A 23 7.69 7.10 2.69
C PHE A 23 7.40 8.36 3.51
N TYR A 24 8.39 8.87 4.24
CA TYR A 24 8.21 10.06 5.06
C TYR A 24 8.02 11.33 4.24
N GLU A 25 8.78 11.49 3.16
CA GLU A 25 8.62 12.62 2.24
C GLU A 25 7.25 12.59 1.56
N TYR A 26 6.82 11.40 1.10
CA TYR A 26 5.50 11.21 0.51
C TYR A 26 4.39 11.57 1.49
N LEU A 27 4.46 11.12 2.75
CA LEU A 27 3.47 11.47 3.76
C LEU A 27 3.48 12.97 4.07
N GLY A 28 4.65 13.59 4.28
CA GLY A 28 4.76 14.95 4.78
C GLY A 28 4.06 15.09 6.13
N ASP A 29 3.18 16.08 6.28
CA ASP A 29 2.38 16.30 7.50
C ASP A 29 0.97 15.66 7.44
N SER A 30 0.71 14.82 6.43
CA SER A 30 -0.55 14.10 6.27
C SER A 30 -0.60 12.83 7.13
N TRP A 31 -1.82 12.35 7.38
CA TRP A 31 -2.04 10.97 7.78
C TRP A 31 -1.67 10.02 6.63
N GLY A 32 -1.33 8.78 6.95
CA GLY A 32 -0.99 7.73 5.99
C GLY A 32 -1.86 6.48 6.18
N VAL A 33 -2.30 5.89 5.08
CA VAL A 33 -2.80 4.51 5.03
C VAL A 33 -1.87 3.72 4.13
N LEU A 34 -1.17 2.75 4.70
CA LEU A 34 -0.38 1.77 3.95
C LEU A 34 -1.09 0.43 4.07
N PHE A 35 -1.50 -0.14 2.94
CA PHE A 35 -2.15 -1.45 2.94
C PHE A 35 -1.51 -2.37 1.93
N SER A 36 -1.56 -3.68 2.19
CA SER A 36 -0.99 -4.69 1.31
C SER A 36 -2.06 -5.59 0.70
N HIS A 37 -1.76 -6.12 -0.48
CA HIS A 37 -2.55 -7.15 -1.14
C HIS A 37 -1.65 -8.29 -1.60
N PRO A 38 -2.13 -9.56 -1.61
CA PRO A 38 -1.25 -10.70 -1.86
C PRO A 38 -0.59 -10.74 -3.23
N ALA A 39 -1.34 -10.41 -4.28
CA ALA A 39 -0.87 -10.46 -5.67
C ALA A 39 -1.77 -9.64 -6.60
N ASP A 40 -1.16 -9.04 -7.61
CA ASP A 40 -1.85 -8.45 -8.76
C ASP A 40 -2.69 -9.48 -9.53
N PHE A 41 -3.60 -9.02 -10.39
CA PHE A 41 -4.47 -9.86 -11.24
C PHE A 41 -5.34 -10.85 -10.46
N THR A 42 -5.67 -10.55 -9.19
CA THR A 42 -6.59 -11.37 -8.37
C THR A 42 -7.87 -10.61 -8.04
N PRO A 43 -9.05 -11.28 -8.13
CA PRO A 43 -10.34 -10.58 -8.20
C PRO A 43 -10.68 -9.76 -6.96
N VAL A 44 -10.39 -10.27 -5.76
CA VAL A 44 -10.66 -9.54 -4.50
C VAL A 44 -9.76 -8.30 -4.37
N CYS A 45 -8.48 -8.43 -4.72
CA CYS A 45 -7.56 -7.29 -4.70
C CYS A 45 -8.02 -6.21 -5.69
N THR A 46 -8.48 -6.59 -6.88
CA THR A 46 -8.99 -5.65 -7.88
C THR A 46 -10.14 -4.81 -7.32
N THR A 47 -11.08 -5.45 -6.61
CA THR A 47 -12.21 -4.72 -5.98
C THR A 47 -11.77 -3.80 -4.85
N GLU A 48 -10.78 -4.20 -4.05
CA GLU A 48 -10.31 -3.42 -2.90
C GLU A 48 -9.56 -2.16 -3.36
N LEU A 49 -8.63 -2.29 -4.31
CA LEU A 49 -7.91 -1.15 -4.86
C LEU A 49 -8.85 -0.24 -5.65
N GLY A 50 -9.79 -0.81 -6.41
CA GLY A 50 -10.78 -0.03 -7.14
C GLY A 50 -11.68 0.80 -6.24
N LEU A 51 -12.17 0.23 -5.12
CA LEU A 51 -12.94 0.97 -4.13
C LEU A 51 -12.08 2.04 -3.44
N THR A 52 -10.84 1.73 -3.09
CA THR A 52 -9.90 2.68 -2.49
C THR A 52 -9.69 3.89 -3.39
N ALA A 53 -9.55 3.68 -4.70
CA ALA A 53 -9.39 4.74 -5.68
C ALA A 53 -10.63 5.64 -5.76
N LYS A 54 -11.84 5.07 -5.68
CA LYS A 54 -13.10 5.82 -5.63
C LYS A 54 -13.27 6.64 -4.36
N LEU A 55 -12.61 6.25 -3.27
CA LEU A 55 -12.66 6.95 -1.99
C LEU A 55 -11.60 8.07 -1.84
N LYS A 56 -10.84 8.37 -2.91
CA LYS A 56 -9.80 9.42 -2.89
C LYS A 56 -10.26 10.74 -2.29
N ASP A 57 -11.42 11.23 -2.69
CA ASP A 57 -11.97 12.49 -2.17
C ASP A 57 -12.27 12.44 -0.67
N GLU A 58 -12.67 11.27 -0.15
CA GLU A 58 -12.90 11.09 1.28
C GLU A 58 -11.60 11.05 2.08
N PHE A 59 -10.53 10.46 1.53
CA PHE A 59 -9.20 10.52 2.12
C PHE A 59 -8.63 11.95 2.11
N ASP A 60 -8.78 12.65 0.98
CA ASP A 60 -8.29 14.03 0.82
C ASP A 60 -8.97 15.00 1.79
N LYS A 61 -10.30 14.90 1.96
CA LYS A 61 -11.06 15.69 2.96
C LYS A 61 -10.53 15.54 4.39
N ARG A 62 -9.84 14.43 4.68
CA ARG A 62 -9.28 14.10 6.00
C ARG A 62 -7.76 14.27 6.07
N ASN A 63 -7.14 14.82 5.02
CA ASN A 63 -5.69 14.94 4.87
C ASN A 63 -4.97 13.59 5.06
N VAL A 64 -5.46 12.55 4.38
CA VAL A 64 -4.91 11.20 4.40
C VAL A 64 -4.33 10.86 3.02
N LYS A 65 -3.11 10.35 2.98
CA LYS A 65 -2.48 9.79 1.79
C LYS A 65 -2.49 8.27 1.86
N VAL A 66 -2.74 7.63 0.73
CA VAL A 66 -2.85 6.17 0.64
C VAL A 66 -1.70 5.60 -0.19
N LEU A 67 -1.22 4.42 0.17
CA LEU A 67 -0.32 3.60 -0.64
C LEU A 67 -0.76 2.13 -0.54
N ALA A 68 -0.74 1.43 -1.68
CA ALA A 68 -0.87 -0.02 -1.73
C ALA A 68 0.51 -0.69 -1.84
N LEU A 69 0.60 -1.99 -1.56
CA LEU A 69 1.83 -2.77 -1.67
C LEU A 69 1.56 -4.24 -1.98
N SER A 70 2.31 -4.80 -2.93
CA SER A 70 2.53 -6.26 -3.03
C SER A 70 3.99 -6.55 -3.36
N VAL A 71 4.33 -7.83 -3.47
CA VAL A 71 5.67 -8.29 -3.86
C VAL A 71 5.85 -8.34 -5.39
N ASP A 72 4.82 -7.97 -6.16
CA ASP A 72 4.91 -7.89 -7.61
C ASP A 72 5.81 -6.73 -8.04
N ASP A 73 6.26 -6.75 -9.31
CA ASP A 73 7.11 -5.68 -9.86
C ASP A 73 6.30 -4.50 -10.41
N VAL A 74 6.98 -3.37 -10.67
CA VAL A 74 6.32 -2.15 -11.18
C VAL A 74 5.59 -2.40 -12.50
N GLY A 75 6.15 -3.20 -13.41
CA GLY A 75 5.53 -3.49 -14.70
C GLY A 75 4.28 -4.36 -14.58
N SER A 76 4.20 -5.19 -13.54
CA SER A 76 2.96 -5.88 -13.14
C SER A 76 1.89 -4.86 -12.73
N HIS A 77 2.23 -3.95 -11.81
CA HIS A 77 1.30 -2.94 -11.31
C HIS A 77 0.75 -2.05 -12.44
N GLU A 78 1.62 -1.57 -13.32
CA GLU A 78 1.23 -0.71 -14.45
C GLU A 78 0.18 -1.38 -15.34
N ARG A 79 0.38 -2.65 -15.69
CA ARG A 79 -0.61 -3.43 -16.47
C ARG A 79 -1.89 -3.68 -15.68
N TRP A 80 -1.77 -4.02 -14.40
CA TRP A 80 -2.93 -4.35 -13.59
C TRP A 80 -3.80 -3.13 -13.24
N ILE A 81 -3.22 -1.93 -13.17
CA ILE A 81 -3.97 -0.68 -13.00
C ILE A 81 -4.98 -0.49 -14.15
N GLU A 82 -4.63 -0.88 -15.39
CA GLU A 82 -5.57 -0.82 -16.52
C GLU A 82 -6.79 -1.71 -16.26
N ASP A 83 -6.58 -2.96 -15.82
CA ASP A 83 -7.66 -3.88 -15.46
C ASP A 83 -8.54 -3.37 -14.31
N ILE A 84 -7.93 -2.78 -13.27
CA ILE A 84 -8.67 -2.19 -12.15
C ILE A 84 -9.55 -1.05 -12.67
N ASN A 85 -8.98 -0.15 -13.47
CA ASN A 85 -9.68 1.02 -13.97
C ASN A 85 -10.88 0.63 -14.86
N GLU A 86 -10.65 -0.32 -15.78
CA GLU A 86 -11.69 -0.83 -16.66
C GLU A 86 -12.80 -1.54 -15.88
N THR A 87 -12.43 -2.56 -15.09
CA THR A 87 -13.42 -3.45 -14.46
C THR A 87 -14.14 -2.80 -13.29
N GLN A 88 -13.49 -1.85 -12.60
CA GLN A 88 -14.08 -1.17 -11.45
C GLN A 88 -14.68 0.18 -11.83
N GLY A 89 -14.49 0.69 -13.06
CA GLY A 89 -14.99 2.00 -13.48
C GLY A 89 -14.42 3.11 -12.60
N THR A 90 -13.10 3.18 -12.51
CA THR A 90 -12.36 4.13 -11.66
C THR A 90 -11.04 4.53 -12.31
N SER A 91 -10.28 5.40 -11.64
CA SER A 91 -8.88 5.68 -11.94
C SER A 91 -8.07 5.53 -10.66
N VAL A 92 -7.20 4.52 -10.60
CA VAL A 92 -6.21 4.36 -9.53
C VAL A 92 -5.36 5.63 -9.48
N ASN A 93 -5.32 6.25 -8.31
CA ASN A 93 -4.86 7.62 -8.08
C ASN A 93 -4.00 7.72 -6.80
N PHE A 94 -3.30 6.62 -6.52
CA PHE A 94 -2.35 6.46 -5.43
C PHE A 94 -1.29 5.44 -5.87
N PRO A 95 -0.07 5.52 -5.32
CA PRO A 95 1.01 4.61 -5.67
C PRO A 95 0.77 3.19 -5.17
N ILE A 96 1.12 2.21 -6.01
CA ILE A 96 1.29 0.80 -5.62
C ILE A 96 2.79 0.54 -5.53
N LEU A 97 3.27 0.24 -4.32
CA LEU A 97 4.68 -0.08 -4.04
C LEU A 97 5.02 -1.48 -4.56
N ALA A 98 6.08 -1.57 -5.36
CA ALA A 98 6.62 -2.81 -5.89
C ALA A 98 7.70 -3.35 -4.93
N ASP A 99 7.34 -4.29 -4.06
CA ASP A 99 8.19 -4.81 -2.98
C ASP A 99 8.76 -6.19 -3.30
N SER A 100 9.28 -6.38 -4.52
CA SER A 100 9.84 -7.67 -4.96
C SER A 100 11.04 -8.14 -4.14
N ASP A 101 11.75 -7.23 -3.48
CA ASP A 101 12.83 -7.52 -2.54
C ASP A 101 12.34 -7.78 -1.10
N ARG A 102 11.03 -7.68 -0.86
CA ARG A 102 10.32 -7.92 0.41
C ARG A 102 10.74 -7.00 1.55
N LYS A 103 11.45 -5.92 1.24
CA LYS A 103 12.05 -5.04 2.24
C LYS A 103 10.97 -4.36 3.07
N VAL A 104 9.94 -3.81 2.44
CA VAL A 104 8.88 -3.09 3.14
C VAL A 104 7.92 -4.07 3.82
N SER A 105 7.55 -5.16 3.15
CA SER A 105 6.72 -6.20 3.74
C SER A 105 7.35 -6.86 4.96
N ASP A 106 8.67 -7.06 4.99
CA ASP A 106 9.38 -7.55 6.18
C ASP A 106 9.44 -6.51 7.31
N LEU A 107 9.69 -5.23 6.98
CA LEU A 107 9.68 -4.13 7.95
C LEU A 107 8.34 -3.99 8.67
N TYR A 108 7.24 -4.20 7.93
CA TYR A 108 5.89 -4.08 8.45
C TYR A 108 5.27 -5.42 8.88
N GLY A 109 5.96 -6.55 8.69
CA GLY A 109 5.47 -7.88 9.06
C GLY A 109 4.24 -8.33 8.27
N MET A 110 4.18 -7.97 6.98
CA MET A 110 3.05 -8.26 6.10
C MET A 110 3.08 -9.67 5.48
N ILE A 111 4.17 -10.43 5.64
CA ILE A 111 4.26 -11.84 5.20
C ILE A 111 3.99 -12.74 6.41
N HIS A 112 2.98 -13.61 6.30
CA HIS A 112 2.57 -14.48 7.39
C HIS A 112 2.86 -15.96 7.06
N PRO A 113 3.87 -16.59 7.70
CA PRO A 113 4.36 -17.91 7.29
C PRO A 113 3.31 -19.03 7.36
N ASN A 114 2.29 -18.91 8.24
CA ASN A 114 1.21 -19.90 8.30
C ASN A 114 0.09 -19.68 7.27
N ALA A 115 0.14 -18.59 6.50
CA ALA A 115 -0.82 -18.29 5.43
C ALA A 115 -0.16 -18.42 4.05
N ASN A 116 0.96 -17.71 3.87
CA ASN A 116 1.86 -17.81 2.73
C ASN A 116 3.22 -17.21 3.12
N ASP A 117 4.30 -17.92 2.88
CA ASP A 117 5.67 -17.51 3.24
C ASP A 117 6.37 -16.65 2.17
N THR A 118 5.68 -16.37 1.06
CA THR A 118 6.23 -15.61 -0.07
C THR A 118 5.43 -14.37 -0.46
N LEU A 119 4.12 -14.38 -0.24
CA LEU A 119 3.21 -13.29 -0.57
C LEU A 119 2.78 -12.54 0.70
N THR A 120 2.41 -11.27 0.56
CA THR A 120 1.83 -10.53 1.67
C THR A 120 0.42 -11.05 1.99
N VAL A 121 -0.02 -10.85 3.23
CA VAL A 121 -1.44 -10.93 3.60
C VAL A 121 -2.08 -9.54 3.48
N ARG A 122 -3.41 -9.47 3.57
CA ARG A 122 -4.15 -8.20 3.56
C ARG A 122 -3.97 -7.47 4.90
N SER A 123 -2.98 -6.58 4.97
CA SER A 123 -2.67 -5.78 6.16
C SER A 123 -3.03 -4.33 5.91
N VAL A 124 -3.39 -3.60 6.97
CA VAL A 124 -3.65 -2.16 6.90
C VAL A 124 -2.95 -1.51 8.08
N PHE A 125 -2.15 -0.49 7.79
CA PHE A 125 -1.54 0.38 8.79
C PHE A 125 -2.12 1.78 8.64
N VAL A 126 -2.52 2.38 9.75
CA VAL A 126 -2.88 3.81 9.81
C VAL A 126 -1.79 4.54 10.58
N ILE A 127 -1.19 5.53 9.93
CA ILE A 127 -0.03 6.28 10.43
C ILE A 127 -0.42 7.75 10.60
N ASP A 128 -0.10 8.32 11.76
CA ASP A 128 -0.38 9.74 12.03
C ASP A 128 0.73 10.69 11.52
N PRO A 129 0.52 12.01 11.54
CA PRO A 129 1.54 12.98 11.10
C PRO A 129 2.87 12.89 11.86
N ALA A 130 2.86 12.42 13.10
CA ALA A 130 4.06 12.16 13.91
C ALA A 130 4.74 10.81 13.57
N LYS A 131 4.32 10.17 12.47
CA LYS A 131 4.82 8.90 11.94
C LYS A 131 4.58 7.74 12.90
N LYS A 132 3.54 7.81 13.73
CA LYS A 132 3.21 6.76 14.67
C LYS A 132 2.11 5.86 14.14
N VAL A 133 2.25 4.56 14.38
CA VAL A 133 1.24 3.56 14.06
C VAL A 133 0.02 3.72 15.00
N ARG A 134 -1.18 3.72 14.42
CA ARG A 134 -2.48 3.92 15.09
C ARG A 134 -3.49 2.80 14.81
N LEU A 135 -3.26 2.04 13.74
CA LEU A 135 -3.90 0.78 13.41
C LEU A 135 -2.85 -0.13 12.76
#